data_AF-I1LX52-F1
#
_entry.id   AF-I1LX52-F1
#
_cell.length_a   1.000
_cell.length_b   1.000
_cell.length_c   1.000
_cell.angle_alpha   90.00
_cell.angle_beta   90.00
_cell.angle_gamma   90.00
#
_symmetry.space_group_name_H-M   'P 1'
#
loop_
_entity.id
_entity.type
_entity.pdbx_description
1 polymer ?
#
loop_
_entity_poly.entity_id
_entity_poly.type
_entity_poly.pdbx_seq_one_letter_code
_entity_poly.pdbx_strand_id
1 'polypeptide(L)'
;MALNYNIALAFSTVLTLLLLPLPTLGELVQEQPLVLKYHNGQLLKGRITVNLIWYGTFTPIQRSIIVDFINSLSSAPNAPLPSTATWWKTTEKYKGGGSSALVVGKQFLHSAYSLGKNLKGKDVLALASKFNELKSITVVLTAKDVAVEGFCMSRCGTHGSTRNVKNAARTAYIWVGNSETQCPGQCAWPFHQPIYGPQTPPLVAPNGDVGVDGMVINLATLLAGTVTNPFNNGYFQGPPTAPLEAVSACTGVFGSGSYPGYPGRVLVDKATGASYNAHGANGRRYLVPAMWDPQTSTCKTLV
;
A
#
# COMPACT_ATOMS: atom_id res chain seq x y z
N MET A 1 -46.09 -7.46 -65.33
CA MET A 1 -44.90 -6.64 -64.96
C MET A 1 -44.70 -6.46 -63.45
N ALA A 2 -45.63 -6.85 -62.57
CA ALA A 2 -45.50 -6.63 -61.12
C ALA A 2 -44.58 -7.63 -60.35
N LEU A 3 -44.26 -8.80 -60.94
CA LEU A 3 -43.53 -9.86 -60.22
C LEU A 3 -42.02 -9.53 -60.01
N ASN A 4 -41.41 -8.75 -60.90
CA ASN A 4 -39.97 -8.47 -60.84
C ASN A 4 -39.60 -7.44 -59.75
N TYR A 5 -40.55 -6.65 -59.24
CA TYR A 5 -40.27 -5.65 -58.19
C TYR A 5 -40.10 -6.28 -56.80
N ASN A 6 -40.86 -7.34 -56.49
CA ASN A 6 -40.81 -7.98 -55.18
C ASN A 6 -39.47 -8.70 -54.94
N ILE A 7 -38.86 -9.24 -56.00
CA ILE A 7 -37.58 -9.95 -55.90
C ILE A 7 -36.45 -8.95 -55.61
N ALA A 8 -36.44 -7.77 -56.26
CA ALA A 8 -35.40 -6.77 -56.05
C ALA A 8 -35.40 -6.19 -54.61
N LEU A 9 -36.59 -6.00 -54.02
CA LEU A 9 -36.71 -5.57 -52.63
C LEU A 9 -36.18 -6.60 -51.63
N ALA A 10 -36.40 -7.90 -51.90
CA ALA A 10 -35.91 -8.98 -51.03
C ALA A 10 -34.38 -9.11 -51.04
N PHE A 11 -33.71 -8.86 -52.18
CA PHE A 11 -32.25 -8.90 -52.23
C PHE A 11 -31.59 -7.70 -51.51
N SER A 12 -32.24 -6.52 -51.54
CA SER A 12 -31.71 -5.32 -50.88
C SER A 12 -31.77 -5.43 -49.34
N THR A 13 -32.82 -6.05 -48.79
CA THR A 13 -32.96 -6.24 -47.34
C THR A 13 -32.00 -7.29 -46.78
N VAL A 14 -31.71 -8.35 -47.53
CA VAL A 14 -30.74 -9.38 -47.10
C VAL A 14 -29.31 -8.83 -47.08
N LEU A 15 -28.94 -8.00 -48.07
CA LEU A 15 -27.59 -7.42 -48.12
C LEU A 15 -27.35 -6.39 -47.02
N THR A 16 -28.38 -5.64 -46.60
CA THR A 16 -28.28 -4.71 -45.47
C THR A 16 -28.20 -5.42 -44.11
N LEU A 17 -28.79 -6.61 -43.97
CA LEU A 17 -28.69 -7.39 -42.72
C LEU A 17 -27.29 -7.97 -42.47
N LEU A 18 -26.52 -8.24 -43.53
CA LEU A 18 -25.16 -8.78 -43.45
C LEU A 18 -24.08 -7.74 -43.11
N LEU A 19 -24.41 -6.44 -43.17
CA LEU A 19 -23.47 -5.34 -42.92
C LEU A 19 -23.60 -4.73 -41.51
N LEU A 20 -24.44 -5.30 -40.63
CA LEU A 20 -24.49 -4.88 -39.24
C LEU A 20 -23.33 -5.55 -38.47
N PRO A 21 -22.34 -4.78 -37.98
CA PRO A 21 -21.25 -5.35 -37.20
C PRO A 21 -21.84 -5.94 -35.91
N LEU A 22 -21.56 -7.23 -35.67
CA LEU A 22 -21.94 -7.89 -34.41
C LEU A 22 -21.33 -7.11 -33.25
N PRO A 23 -22.14 -6.63 -32.29
CA PRO A 23 -21.61 -6.00 -31.10
C PRO A 23 -20.87 -7.08 -30.32
N THR A 24 -19.55 -6.92 -30.17
CA THR A 24 -18.77 -7.69 -29.20
C THR A 24 -19.32 -7.32 -27.83
N LEU A 25 -20.22 -8.15 -27.31
CA LEU A 25 -20.58 -8.16 -25.90
C LEU A 25 -19.27 -8.36 -25.15
N GLY A 26 -18.73 -7.27 -24.60
CA GLY A 26 -17.67 -7.36 -23.61
C GLY A 26 -18.27 -8.13 -22.44
N GLU A 27 -17.97 -9.42 -22.38
CA GLU A 27 -18.26 -10.23 -21.21
C GLU A 27 -17.54 -9.55 -20.05
N LEU A 28 -18.31 -8.91 -19.17
CA LEU A 28 -17.81 -8.44 -17.88
C LEU A 28 -17.30 -9.69 -17.18
N VAL A 29 -15.98 -9.94 -17.31
CA VAL A 29 -15.30 -11.01 -16.60
C VAL A 29 -15.75 -10.90 -15.15
N GLN A 30 -16.50 -11.90 -14.68
CA GLN A 30 -17.01 -11.91 -13.34
C GLN A 30 -15.80 -11.99 -12.40
N GLU A 31 -15.40 -10.84 -11.87
CA GLU A 31 -14.24 -10.73 -11.01
C GLU A 31 -14.46 -11.65 -9.81
N GLN A 32 -13.47 -12.49 -9.49
CA GLN A 32 -13.57 -13.36 -8.33
C GLN A 32 -13.84 -12.49 -7.10
N PRO A 33 -14.85 -12.82 -6.29
CA PRO A 33 -15.13 -12.04 -5.10
C PRO A 33 -13.86 -11.96 -4.25
N LEU A 34 -13.45 -10.73 -3.92
CA LEU A 34 -12.28 -10.49 -3.10
C LEU A 34 -12.51 -11.11 -1.72
N VAL A 35 -11.73 -12.15 -1.42
CA VAL A 35 -11.71 -12.85 -0.14
C VAL A 35 -10.26 -13.12 0.21
N LEU A 36 -9.75 -12.42 1.23
CA LEU A 36 -8.45 -12.73 1.80
C LEU A 36 -8.53 -14.04 2.59
N LYS A 37 -8.21 -15.16 1.93
CA LYS A 37 -8.20 -16.48 2.56
C LYS A 37 -7.05 -16.56 3.57
N TYR A 38 -7.33 -17.20 4.71
CA TYR A 38 -6.28 -17.59 5.66
C TYR A 38 -5.63 -18.91 5.22
N HIS A 39 -4.32 -18.91 5.08
CA HIS A 39 -3.53 -20.07 4.65
C HIS A 39 -2.85 -20.78 5.83
N ASN A 40 -3.41 -20.63 7.04
CA ASN A 40 -3.02 -21.32 8.28
C ASN A 40 -1.59 -21.07 8.77
N GLY A 41 -0.94 -20.02 8.29
CA GLY A 41 0.40 -19.61 8.69
C GLY A 41 0.42 -18.66 9.89
N GLN A 42 1.61 -18.53 10.47
CA GLN A 42 1.81 -17.65 11.61
C GLN A 42 1.57 -16.18 11.25
N LEU A 43 0.81 -15.48 12.10
CA LEU A 43 0.67 -14.02 12.08
C LEU A 43 1.55 -13.38 13.16
N LEU A 44 1.88 -12.10 13.01
CA LEU A 44 2.54 -11.35 14.08
C LEU A 44 1.48 -10.84 15.08
N LYS A 45 1.77 -10.97 16.37
CA LYS A 45 0.86 -10.57 17.46
C LYS A 45 1.63 -10.22 18.73
N GLY A 46 0.98 -9.46 19.60
CA GLY A 46 1.57 -8.89 20.81
C GLY A 46 2.39 -7.64 20.51
N ARG A 47 3.39 -7.37 21.35
CA ARG A 47 4.31 -6.25 21.15
C ARG A 47 5.36 -6.62 20.09
N ILE A 48 5.36 -5.92 18.95
CA ILE A 48 6.27 -6.13 17.82
C ILE A 48 7.19 -4.91 17.70
N THR A 49 8.50 -5.17 17.74
CA THR A 49 9.52 -4.12 17.60
C THR A 49 9.76 -3.81 16.13
N VAL A 50 9.62 -2.54 15.74
CA VAL A 50 9.92 -2.05 14.38
C VAL A 50 11.30 -1.39 14.40
N ASN A 51 12.31 -2.12 13.96
CA ASN A 51 13.68 -1.61 13.83
C ASN A 51 13.84 -0.90 12.48
N LEU A 52 14.51 0.26 12.47
CA LEU A 52 14.62 1.10 11.27
C LEU A 52 16.05 1.18 10.76
N ILE A 53 16.24 1.00 9.46
CA ILE A 53 17.48 1.22 8.75
C ILE A 53 17.26 2.34 7.74
N TRP A 54 17.93 3.47 7.97
CA TRP A 54 17.87 4.64 7.10
C TRP A 54 19.04 4.59 6.12
N TYR A 55 18.79 4.13 4.90
CA TYR A 55 19.83 3.97 3.88
C TYR A 55 19.86 5.17 2.94
N GLY A 56 20.93 5.96 3.02
CA GLY A 56 21.08 7.26 2.34
C GLY A 56 20.72 8.46 3.22
N THR A 57 20.55 9.62 2.59
CA THR A 57 20.37 10.89 3.30
C THR A 57 18.90 11.18 3.60
N PHE A 58 18.55 11.16 4.88
CA PHE A 58 17.25 11.63 5.39
C PHE A 58 17.44 12.79 6.36
N THR A 59 16.64 13.85 6.24
CA THR A 59 16.68 14.93 7.22
C THR A 59 16.12 14.45 8.57
N PRO A 60 16.47 15.11 9.70
CA PRO A 60 15.84 14.81 10.99
C PRO A 60 14.31 14.90 10.96
N ILE A 61 13.75 15.86 10.20
CA ILE A 61 12.30 16.04 10.05
C ILE A 61 11.68 14.84 9.34
N GLN A 62 12.25 14.41 8.21
CA GLN A 62 11.78 13.23 7.47
C GLN A 62 11.77 11.97 8.35
N ARG A 63 12.83 11.78 9.13
CA ARG A 63 12.92 10.66 10.08
C ARG A 63 11.84 10.75 11.16
N SER A 64 11.63 11.93 11.73
CA SER A 64 10.62 12.12 12.78
C SER A 64 9.20 11.81 12.30
N ILE A 65 8.84 12.16 11.05
CA ILE A 65 7.49 11.93 10.50
C ILE A 65 7.17 10.43 10.49
N ILE A 66 8.11 9.60 10.02
CA ILE A 66 7.95 8.14 9.95
C ILE A 66 7.99 7.49 11.33
N VAL A 67 8.89 7.94 12.22
CA VAL A 67 8.97 7.44 13.61
C VAL A 67 7.68 7.73 14.35
N ASP A 68 7.17 8.97 14.24
CA ASP A 68 5.91 9.38 14.85
C ASP A 68 4.75 8.59 14.26
N PHE A 69 4.74 8.31 12.95
CA PHE A 69 3.71 7.49 12.31
C PHE A 69 3.65 6.09 12.94
N ILE A 70 4.79 5.40 13.06
CA ILE A 70 4.84 4.05 13.64
C ILE A 70 4.35 4.07 15.09
N ASN A 71 4.78 5.04 15.89
CA ASN A 71 4.30 5.20 17.28
C ASN A 71 2.80 5.53 17.34
N SER A 72 2.26 6.19 16.30
CA SER A 72 0.84 6.54 16.21
C SER A 72 -0.08 5.32 16.02
N LEU A 73 0.41 4.25 15.40
CA LEU A 73 -0.37 3.01 15.17
C LEU A 73 -0.75 2.29 16.47
N SER A 74 -0.02 2.52 17.56
CA SER A 74 -0.29 1.95 18.90
C SER A 74 -0.49 3.03 19.97
N SER A 75 -0.83 4.25 19.56
CA SER A 75 -1.01 5.39 20.44
C SER A 75 -2.26 5.30 21.34
N ALA A 76 -2.25 6.13 22.39
CA ALA A 76 -3.16 6.07 23.54
C ALA A 76 -4.64 6.35 23.22
N PRO A 77 -5.58 5.90 24.09
CA PRO A 77 -7.03 5.95 23.85
C PRO A 77 -7.61 7.35 23.59
N ASN A 78 -6.93 8.41 24.05
CA ASN A 78 -7.43 9.79 24.00
C ASN A 78 -6.99 10.55 22.73
N ALA A 79 -6.42 9.87 21.74
CA ALA A 79 -6.06 10.51 20.47
C ALA A 79 -7.31 11.02 19.73
N PRO A 80 -7.27 12.22 19.11
CA PRO A 80 -8.37 12.72 18.29
C PRO A 80 -8.78 11.72 17.21
N LEU A 81 -10.10 11.57 17.01
CA LEU A 81 -10.65 10.68 15.99
C LEU A 81 -10.94 11.46 14.70
N PRO A 82 -10.77 10.84 13.52
CA PRO A 82 -10.22 9.51 13.29
C PRO A 82 -8.69 9.46 13.49
N SER A 83 -8.14 8.34 13.96
CA SER A 83 -6.70 8.19 14.24
C SER A 83 -6.05 7.01 13.53
N THR A 84 -4.74 7.09 13.34
CA THR A 84 -3.92 5.98 12.82
C THR A 84 -4.06 4.72 13.68
N ALA A 85 -4.20 4.85 15.00
CA ALA A 85 -4.49 3.75 15.91
C ALA A 85 -5.87 3.10 15.62
N THR A 86 -6.92 3.90 15.38
CA THR A 86 -8.24 3.34 15.00
C THR A 86 -8.25 2.66 13.64
N TRP A 87 -7.42 3.12 12.71
CA TRP A 87 -7.19 2.43 11.44
C TRP A 87 -6.49 1.08 11.67
N TRP A 88 -5.40 1.09 12.45
CA TRP A 88 -4.60 -0.09 12.77
C TRP A 88 -5.39 -1.19 13.46
N LYS A 89 -6.37 -0.85 14.31
CA LYS A 89 -7.31 -1.80 14.94
C LYS A 89 -8.05 -2.70 13.94
N THR A 90 -8.16 -2.31 12.67
CA THR A 90 -8.75 -3.17 11.64
C THR A 90 -7.96 -4.48 11.45
N THR A 91 -6.64 -4.47 11.71
CA THR A 91 -5.81 -5.69 11.69
C THR A 91 -6.24 -6.74 12.71
N GLU A 92 -6.90 -6.34 13.80
CA GLU A 92 -7.38 -7.26 14.86
C GLU A 92 -8.59 -8.09 14.41
N LYS A 93 -9.25 -7.69 13.31
CA LYS A 93 -10.41 -8.40 12.76
C LYS A 93 -10.03 -9.68 12.00
N TYR A 94 -8.75 -9.87 11.69
CA TYR A 94 -8.22 -11.05 11.01
C TYR A 94 -8.11 -12.21 12.01
N LYS A 95 -8.99 -13.22 11.87
CA LYS A 95 -9.10 -14.37 12.79
C LYS A 95 -7.77 -15.12 12.93
N GLY A 96 -7.45 -15.61 14.13
CA GLY A 96 -6.15 -16.21 14.41
C GLY A 96 -5.01 -15.19 14.60
N GLY A 97 -5.21 -13.95 14.14
CA GLY A 97 -4.48 -12.76 14.59
C GLY A 97 -4.98 -12.28 15.95
N GLY A 98 -4.08 -11.70 16.73
CA GLY A 98 -4.41 -10.95 17.94
C GLY A 98 -3.96 -9.50 17.78
N SER A 99 -4.16 -8.68 18.80
CA SER A 99 -3.67 -7.30 18.79
C SER A 99 -2.15 -7.27 18.56
N SER A 100 -1.72 -6.44 17.60
CA SER A 100 -0.31 -6.17 17.31
C SER A 100 0.01 -4.74 17.71
N ALA A 101 0.73 -4.56 18.81
CA ALA A 101 1.23 -3.26 19.21
C ALA A 101 2.61 -3.03 18.60
N LEU A 102 2.71 -2.11 17.64
CA LEU A 102 3.97 -1.74 17.02
C LEU A 102 4.69 -0.70 17.85
N VAL A 103 5.99 -0.91 18.05
CA VAL A 103 6.84 0.02 18.81
C VAL A 103 8.14 0.25 18.08
N VAL A 104 8.56 1.51 17.95
CA VAL A 104 9.85 1.82 17.34
C VAL A 104 10.97 1.26 18.21
N GLY A 105 11.85 0.49 17.58
CA GLY A 105 13.03 -0.11 18.20
C GLY A 105 14.31 0.64 17.85
N LYS A 106 15.35 -0.14 17.54
CA LYS A 106 16.66 0.38 17.14
C LYS A 106 16.55 1.13 15.82
N GLN A 107 17.30 2.22 15.70
CA GLN A 107 17.44 2.96 14.45
C GLN A 107 18.92 2.96 14.05
N PHE A 108 19.20 2.66 12.78
CA PHE A 108 20.55 2.68 12.24
C PHE A 108 20.63 3.58 11.02
N LEU A 109 21.53 4.55 11.04
CA LEU A 109 21.75 5.47 9.94
C LEU A 109 22.89 4.97 9.06
N HIS A 110 22.60 4.84 7.78
CA HIS A 110 23.51 4.33 6.77
C HIS A 110 23.77 5.39 5.68
N SER A 111 24.22 6.58 6.09
CA SER A 111 24.44 7.73 5.20
C SER A 111 25.64 7.59 4.26
N ALA A 112 26.54 6.64 4.51
CA ALA A 112 27.75 6.42 3.71
C ALA A 112 27.54 5.57 2.44
N TYR A 113 26.32 5.08 2.17
CA TYR A 113 26.01 4.24 0.99
C TYR A 113 26.97 3.03 0.81
N SER A 114 27.23 2.23 1.85
CA SER A 114 28.27 1.17 1.78
C SER A 114 28.01 0.06 0.77
N LEU A 115 26.77 -0.08 0.30
CA LEU A 115 26.37 -1.02 -0.76
C LEU A 115 26.14 -0.29 -2.10
N GLY A 116 26.57 0.98 -2.21
CA GLY A 116 26.30 1.86 -3.34
C GLY A 116 24.90 2.47 -3.33
N LYS A 117 24.58 3.24 -4.38
CA LYS A 117 23.26 3.86 -4.58
C LYS A 117 22.29 3.03 -5.41
N ASN A 118 22.73 1.88 -5.93
CA ASN A 118 21.92 0.95 -6.72
C ASN A 118 21.89 -0.40 -6.00
N LEU A 119 20.81 -0.68 -5.29
CA LEU A 119 20.66 -1.89 -4.48
C LEU A 119 19.90 -2.97 -5.24
N LYS A 120 20.36 -4.22 -5.12
CA LYS A 120 19.63 -5.41 -5.58
C LYS A 120 18.84 -6.02 -4.42
N GLY A 121 17.94 -6.96 -4.71
CA GLY A 121 17.15 -7.66 -3.68
C GLY A 121 18.02 -8.29 -2.57
N LYS A 122 19.21 -8.81 -2.91
CA LYS A 122 20.18 -9.36 -1.94
C LYS A 122 20.73 -8.30 -0.96
N ASP A 123 20.87 -7.05 -1.41
CA ASP A 123 21.43 -5.97 -0.63
C ASP A 123 20.39 -5.47 0.40
N VAL A 124 19.12 -5.39 -0.02
CA VAL A 124 17.98 -5.15 0.87
C VAL A 124 17.88 -6.24 1.94
N LEU A 125 18.00 -7.52 1.56
CA LEU A 125 18.01 -8.64 2.51
C LEU A 125 19.19 -8.58 3.49
N ALA A 126 20.38 -8.18 3.03
CA ALA A 126 21.56 -8.03 3.89
C ALA A 126 21.35 -6.91 4.92
N LEU A 127 20.79 -5.77 4.50
CA LEU A 127 20.41 -4.68 5.41
C LEU A 127 19.35 -5.16 6.41
N ALA A 128 18.27 -5.77 5.93
CA ALA A 128 17.17 -6.28 6.75
C ALA A 128 17.63 -7.31 7.81
N SER A 129 18.70 -8.06 7.54
CA SER A 129 19.25 -9.07 8.44
C SER A 129 20.16 -8.50 9.53
N LYS A 130 20.26 -7.16 9.67
CA LYS A 130 21.19 -6.52 10.62
C LYS A 130 20.88 -6.83 12.09
N PHE A 131 19.60 -6.91 12.46
CA PHE A 131 19.17 -7.09 13.85
C PHE A 131 18.81 -8.56 14.17
N ASN A 132 18.10 -9.25 13.27
CA ASN A 132 17.66 -10.65 13.42
C ASN A 132 17.02 -10.98 14.79
N GLU A 133 16.13 -10.10 15.26
CA GLU A 133 15.46 -10.25 16.56
C GLU A 133 14.10 -10.93 16.42
N LEU A 134 13.74 -11.80 17.36
CA LEU A 134 12.41 -12.38 17.45
C LEU A 134 11.36 -11.29 17.72
N LYS A 135 10.13 -11.49 17.23
CA LYS A 135 9.02 -10.53 17.36
C LYS A 135 9.39 -9.12 16.89
N SER A 136 10.21 -9.04 15.83
CA SER A 136 10.59 -7.77 15.22
C SER A 136 10.29 -7.74 13.72
N ILE A 137 10.13 -6.53 13.21
CA ILE A 137 10.12 -6.20 11.79
C ILE A 137 11.30 -5.26 11.56
N THR A 138 12.20 -5.60 10.65
CA THR A 138 13.25 -4.66 10.23
C THR A 138 12.80 -3.91 8.98
N VAL A 139 12.66 -2.60 9.06
CA VAL A 139 12.23 -1.74 7.96
C VAL A 139 13.45 -1.03 7.37
N VAL A 140 13.73 -1.27 6.10
CA VAL A 140 14.77 -0.60 5.31
C VAL A 140 14.12 0.55 4.53
N LEU A 141 14.49 1.78 4.87
CA LEU A 141 14.00 3.01 4.24
C LEU A 141 15.11 3.57 3.36
N THR A 142 14.90 3.65 2.05
CA THR A 142 15.91 4.16 1.11
C THR A 142 15.61 5.60 0.70
N ALA A 143 16.63 6.46 0.73
CA ALA A 143 16.51 7.86 0.37
C ALA A 143 16.18 8.05 -1.12
N LYS A 144 15.79 9.27 -1.50
CA LYS A 144 15.29 9.60 -2.85
C LYS A 144 16.31 9.38 -3.97
N ASP A 145 17.60 9.40 -3.63
CA ASP A 145 18.73 9.19 -4.53
C ASP A 145 19.27 7.75 -4.55
N VAL A 146 18.55 6.80 -3.93
CA VAL A 146 18.87 5.38 -3.93
C VAL A 146 17.88 4.63 -4.80
N ALA A 147 18.38 3.97 -5.84
CA ALA A 147 17.60 3.06 -6.67
C ALA A 147 17.64 1.65 -6.07
N VAL A 148 16.51 0.96 -6.11
CA VAL A 148 16.38 -0.44 -5.69
C VAL A 148 15.76 -1.23 -6.82
N GLU A 149 16.25 -2.44 -7.06
CA GLU A 149 15.72 -3.38 -8.05
C GLU A 149 14.19 -3.52 -7.94
N GLY A 150 13.48 -3.19 -9.02
CA GLY A 150 12.02 -3.23 -9.09
C GLY A 150 11.31 -2.00 -8.51
N PHE A 151 12.01 -1.02 -7.95
CA PHE A 151 11.38 0.25 -7.55
C PHE A 151 10.77 0.93 -8.78
N CYS A 152 9.56 1.48 -8.64
CA CYS A 152 8.79 2.08 -9.74
C CYS A 152 8.34 1.10 -10.84
N MET A 153 8.57 -0.21 -10.69
CA MET A 153 8.04 -1.26 -11.56
C MET A 153 6.83 -1.90 -10.87
N SER A 154 5.73 -1.16 -10.80
CA SER A 154 4.47 -1.55 -10.11
C SER A 154 4.60 -1.81 -8.60
N ARG A 155 5.68 -1.33 -7.96
CA ARG A 155 5.86 -1.38 -6.50
C ARG A 155 6.65 -0.18 -5.98
N CYS A 156 6.35 0.20 -4.74
CA CYS A 156 6.98 1.31 -4.01
C CYS A 156 7.72 0.84 -2.74
N GLY A 157 7.64 -0.47 -2.50
CA GLY A 157 8.18 -1.16 -1.35
C GLY A 157 7.84 -2.65 -1.46
N THR A 158 8.29 -3.43 -0.49
CA THR A 158 7.97 -4.86 -0.39
C THR A 158 8.12 -5.30 1.06
N HIS A 159 7.44 -6.38 1.45
CA HIS A 159 7.73 -7.08 2.70
C HIS A 159 8.10 -8.52 2.41
N GLY A 160 8.77 -9.15 3.36
CA GLY A 160 9.18 -10.53 3.26
C GLY A 160 9.76 -11.02 4.57
N SER A 161 10.48 -12.14 4.51
CA SER A 161 11.14 -12.71 5.69
C SER A 161 12.53 -13.22 5.39
N THR A 162 13.38 -13.17 6.39
CA THR A 162 14.73 -13.72 6.34
C THR A 162 14.69 -15.25 6.20
N ARG A 163 15.76 -15.81 5.65
CA ARG A 163 15.91 -17.27 5.55
C ARG A 163 16.21 -17.85 6.93
N ASN A 164 15.72 -19.07 7.17
CA ASN A 164 16.16 -19.86 8.33
C ASN A 164 17.65 -20.18 8.17
N VAL A 165 18.52 -19.53 8.96
CA VAL A 165 19.96 -19.83 8.98
C VAL A 165 20.28 -20.50 10.31
N LYS A 166 20.81 -21.74 10.27
CA LYS A 166 21.37 -22.46 11.43
C LYS A 166 20.53 -22.36 12.72
N ASN A 167 19.23 -22.69 12.64
CA ASN A 167 18.24 -22.64 13.73
C ASN A 167 17.76 -21.24 14.15
N ALA A 168 18.19 -20.16 13.49
CA ALA A 168 17.57 -18.85 13.68
C ALA A 168 16.16 -18.84 13.04
N ALA A 169 15.17 -18.37 13.79
CA ALA A 169 13.81 -18.21 13.29
C ALA A 169 13.76 -17.11 12.22
N ARG A 170 12.87 -17.30 11.23
CA ARG A 170 12.55 -16.26 10.23
C ARG A 170 12.09 -14.99 10.94
N THR A 171 12.63 -13.85 10.52
CA THR A 171 12.20 -12.51 10.95
C THR A 171 11.61 -11.78 9.76
N ALA A 172 10.55 -11.01 9.99
CA ALA A 172 9.94 -10.22 8.93
C ALA A 172 10.76 -8.96 8.64
N TYR A 173 10.72 -8.51 7.40
CA TYR A 173 11.32 -7.24 6.99
C TYR A 173 10.43 -6.51 5.99
N ILE A 174 10.62 -5.20 5.91
CA ILE A 174 9.98 -4.32 4.96
C ILE A 174 11.06 -3.49 4.27
N TRP A 175 10.89 -3.18 3.00
CA TRP A 175 11.60 -2.11 2.32
C TRP A 175 10.59 -1.10 1.76
N VAL A 176 10.89 0.19 1.88
CA VAL A 176 10.14 1.30 1.28
C VAL A 176 11.12 2.31 0.70
N GLY A 177 10.89 2.72 -0.55
CA GLY A 177 11.67 3.76 -1.22
C GLY A 177 11.04 5.15 -1.09
N ASN A 178 11.86 6.17 -0.90
CA ASN A 178 11.42 7.56 -1.07
C ASN A 178 11.27 7.87 -2.57
N SER A 179 10.03 8.11 -3.01
CA SER A 179 9.69 8.34 -4.41
C SER A 179 9.71 9.80 -4.85
N GLU A 180 10.18 10.73 -4.01
CA GLU A 180 10.19 12.18 -4.32
C GLU A 180 10.77 12.48 -5.72
N THR A 181 11.86 11.80 -6.08
CA THR A 181 12.55 11.95 -7.38
C THR A 181 12.46 10.71 -8.26
N GLN A 182 11.69 9.70 -7.88
CA GLN A 182 11.55 8.42 -8.58
C GLN A 182 10.07 8.00 -8.57
N CYS A 183 9.38 8.17 -9.70
CA CYS A 183 7.94 7.87 -9.86
C CYS A 183 6.99 8.44 -8.77
N PRO A 184 7.07 9.74 -8.41
CA PRO A 184 6.20 10.31 -7.38
C PRO A 184 4.71 10.19 -7.74
N GLY A 185 4.35 10.26 -9.01
CA GLY A 185 2.98 10.07 -9.50
C GLY A 185 2.41 8.65 -9.29
N GLN A 186 3.25 7.68 -8.97
CA GLN A 186 2.80 6.32 -8.60
C GLN A 186 2.91 6.10 -7.09
N CYS A 187 4.08 6.41 -6.52
CA CYS A 187 4.42 6.00 -5.15
C CYS A 187 4.14 7.06 -4.08
N ALA A 188 3.91 8.32 -4.48
CA ALA A 188 3.43 9.40 -3.62
C ALA A 188 2.03 9.88 -4.00
N TRP A 189 1.33 9.20 -4.91
CA TRP A 189 -0.09 9.47 -5.17
C TRP A 189 -0.90 9.23 -3.88
N PRO A 190 -1.85 10.12 -3.52
CA PRO A 190 -2.43 11.22 -4.30
C PRO A 190 -1.78 12.60 -4.11
N PHE A 191 -0.58 12.68 -3.51
CA PHE A 191 0.14 13.95 -3.29
C PHE A 191 0.94 14.44 -4.49
N HIS A 192 1.01 13.63 -5.56
CA HIS A 192 1.61 13.99 -6.83
C HIS A 192 0.71 13.53 -7.98
N GLN A 193 0.76 14.27 -9.09
CA GLN A 193 -0.01 13.97 -10.29
C GLN A 193 0.33 12.57 -10.83
N PRO A 194 -0.66 11.72 -11.14
CA PRO A 194 -0.42 10.37 -11.65
C PRO A 194 0.07 10.38 -13.09
N ILE A 195 0.84 9.35 -13.47
CA ILE A 195 1.41 9.20 -14.82
C ILE A 195 0.32 8.94 -15.87
N TYR A 196 -0.76 8.26 -15.48
CA TYR A 196 -1.90 7.91 -16.34
C TYR A 196 -3.21 8.03 -15.54
N GLY A 197 -4.34 8.07 -16.25
CA GLY A 197 -5.66 8.23 -15.65
C GLY A 197 -6.08 9.70 -15.45
N PRO A 198 -7.17 9.96 -14.69
CA PRO A 198 -7.68 11.30 -14.44
C PRO A 198 -6.61 12.24 -13.87
N GLN A 199 -6.41 13.39 -14.52
CA GLN A 199 -5.40 14.38 -14.16
C GLN A 199 -5.97 15.41 -13.17
N THR A 200 -6.59 14.92 -12.09
CA THR A 200 -7.10 15.79 -11.02
C THR A 200 -5.94 16.44 -10.26
N PRO A 201 -6.09 17.67 -9.75
CA PRO A 201 -5.08 18.31 -8.93
C PRO A 201 -4.65 17.41 -7.75
N PRO A 202 -3.34 17.29 -7.48
CA PRO A 202 -2.85 16.50 -6.35
C PRO A 202 -3.35 17.05 -5.01
N LEU A 203 -3.50 16.15 -4.04
CA LEU A 203 -3.75 16.53 -2.65
C LEU A 203 -2.50 17.20 -2.05
N VAL A 204 -2.70 18.08 -1.08
CA VAL A 204 -1.59 18.65 -0.31
C VAL A 204 -1.13 17.65 0.74
N ALA A 205 0.16 17.29 0.70
CA ALA A 205 0.80 16.36 1.64
C ALA A 205 0.68 16.85 3.11
N PRO A 206 0.18 16.03 4.05
CA PRO A 206 -0.16 16.48 5.39
C PRO A 206 1.04 16.82 6.28
N ASN A 207 2.24 16.40 5.93
CA ASN A 207 3.49 16.76 6.61
C ASN A 207 4.38 17.68 5.77
N GLY A 208 3.89 18.19 4.64
CA GLY A 208 4.60 19.11 3.76
C GLY A 208 5.75 18.48 2.96
N ASP A 209 5.87 17.14 2.97
CA ASP A 209 6.90 16.40 2.24
C ASP A 209 6.23 15.27 1.45
N VAL A 210 6.05 15.48 0.14
CA VAL A 210 5.40 14.54 -0.78
C VAL A 210 6.09 13.17 -0.78
N GLY A 211 7.43 13.15 -0.72
CA GLY A 211 8.20 11.92 -0.71
C GLY A 211 7.94 11.10 0.54
N VAL A 212 8.04 11.74 1.72
CA VAL A 212 7.85 11.06 3.01
C VAL A 212 6.39 10.70 3.26
N ASP A 213 5.43 11.54 2.89
CA ASP A 213 4.01 11.19 3.01
C ASP A 213 3.63 10.03 2.06
N GLY A 214 4.25 9.94 0.88
CA GLY A 214 4.19 8.76 0.03
C GLY A 214 4.79 7.52 0.71
N MET A 215 5.96 7.65 1.36
CA MET A 215 6.54 6.56 2.15
C MET A 215 5.61 6.11 3.29
N VAL A 216 4.89 7.02 3.96
CA VAL A 216 3.92 6.68 5.01
C VAL A 216 2.81 5.80 4.45
N ILE A 217 2.21 6.13 3.30
CA ILE A 217 1.16 5.32 2.66
C ILE A 217 1.66 3.90 2.39
N ASN A 218 2.87 3.78 1.82
CA ASN A 218 3.47 2.50 1.48
C ASN A 218 3.87 1.70 2.73
N LEU A 219 4.39 2.38 3.75
CA LEU A 219 4.75 1.77 5.02
C LEU A 219 3.50 1.26 5.76
N ALA A 220 2.41 2.03 5.76
CA ALA A 220 1.12 1.61 6.31
C ALA A 220 0.65 0.31 5.64
N THR A 221 0.65 0.30 4.30
CA THR A 221 0.28 -0.86 3.48
C THR A 221 1.09 -2.09 3.85
N LEU A 222 2.42 -1.95 3.89
CA LEU A 222 3.32 -3.06 4.11
C LEU A 222 3.36 -3.53 5.56
N LEU A 223 3.19 -2.64 6.55
CA LEU A 223 3.07 -3.04 7.96
C LEU A 223 1.81 -3.88 8.17
N ALA A 224 0.67 -3.48 7.63
CA ALA A 224 -0.57 -4.23 7.72
C ALA A 224 -0.47 -5.60 7.01
N GLY A 225 0.14 -5.64 5.82
CA GLY A 225 0.46 -6.89 5.11
C GLY A 225 1.40 -7.77 5.93
N THR A 226 2.46 -7.19 6.51
CA THR A 226 3.46 -7.94 7.29
C THR A 226 2.86 -8.56 8.56
N VAL A 227 2.00 -7.86 9.29
CA VAL A 227 1.42 -8.45 10.53
C VAL A 227 0.37 -9.53 10.22
N THR A 228 -0.31 -9.44 9.08
CA THR A 228 -1.35 -10.39 8.65
C THR A 228 -0.83 -11.49 7.70
N ASN A 229 0.38 -11.37 7.17
CA ASN A 229 1.02 -12.34 6.28
C ASN A 229 2.57 -12.28 6.31
N PRO A 230 3.23 -12.41 7.48
CA PRO A 230 4.69 -12.17 7.60
C PRO A 230 5.57 -13.15 6.81
N PHE A 231 5.04 -14.33 6.49
CA PHE A 231 5.82 -15.46 5.96
C PHE A 231 5.26 -16.06 4.67
N ASN A 232 4.34 -15.35 3.99
CA ASN A 232 3.62 -15.76 2.77
C ASN A 232 2.72 -17.00 2.94
N ASN A 233 2.16 -17.17 4.14
CA ASN A 233 1.18 -18.21 4.47
C ASN A 233 0.08 -17.73 5.43
N GLY A 234 -0.06 -16.41 5.63
CA GLY A 234 -1.11 -15.79 6.44
C GLY A 234 -2.36 -15.49 5.62
N TYR A 235 -2.78 -14.22 5.55
CA TYR A 235 -3.96 -13.77 4.82
C TYR A 235 -3.61 -13.15 3.46
N PHE A 236 -4.07 -13.78 2.37
CA PHE A 236 -3.97 -13.21 1.03
C PHE A 236 -4.90 -13.89 0.02
N GLN A 237 -5.11 -13.24 -1.12
CA GLN A 237 -5.70 -13.80 -2.34
C GLN A 237 -4.70 -13.78 -3.49
N GLY A 238 -4.83 -14.74 -4.40
CA GLY A 238 -3.90 -14.91 -5.53
C GLY A 238 -2.67 -15.76 -5.15
N PRO A 239 -1.65 -15.82 -6.03
CA PRO A 239 -0.43 -16.58 -5.75
C PRO A 239 0.41 -15.90 -4.66
N PRO A 240 1.14 -16.66 -3.81
CA PRO A 240 2.02 -16.09 -2.78
C PRO A 240 3.14 -15.18 -3.33
N THR A 241 3.42 -15.25 -4.63
CA THR A 241 4.40 -14.42 -5.33
C THR A 241 3.84 -13.07 -5.79
N ALA A 242 2.51 -12.91 -5.81
CA ALA A 242 1.82 -11.65 -6.12
C ALA A 242 0.50 -11.55 -5.31
N PRO A 243 0.56 -11.52 -3.97
CA PRO A 243 -0.62 -11.58 -3.12
C PRO A 243 -1.35 -10.24 -3.06
N LEU A 244 -2.69 -10.28 -3.17
CA LEU A 244 -3.54 -9.23 -2.62
C LEU A 244 -3.70 -9.47 -1.12
N GLU A 245 -3.40 -8.46 -0.31
CA GLU A 245 -3.33 -8.52 1.15
C GLU A 245 -4.20 -7.43 1.78
N ALA A 246 -4.14 -7.30 3.11
CA ALA A 246 -5.02 -6.47 3.92
C ALA A 246 -5.21 -5.04 3.39
N VAL A 247 -4.19 -4.41 2.82
CA VAL A 247 -4.27 -3.04 2.29
C VAL A 247 -4.05 -3.00 0.79
N SER A 248 -3.19 -3.85 0.22
CA SER A 248 -2.96 -3.87 -1.23
C SER A 248 -4.21 -4.25 -2.03
N ALA A 249 -5.14 -5.00 -1.42
CA ALA A 249 -6.46 -5.26 -1.98
C ALA A 249 -7.37 -4.01 -2.11
N CYS A 250 -7.02 -2.91 -1.45
CA CYS A 250 -7.79 -1.66 -1.41
C CYS A 250 -7.00 -0.48 -1.98
N THR A 251 -6.15 -0.75 -2.97
CA THR A 251 -5.25 0.24 -3.56
C THR A 251 -6.02 1.45 -4.09
N GLY A 252 -5.54 2.65 -3.75
CA GLY A 252 -6.08 3.92 -4.25
C GLY A 252 -7.30 4.45 -3.48
N VAL A 253 -7.81 3.72 -2.49
CA VAL A 253 -8.97 4.13 -1.68
C VAL A 253 -8.47 4.77 -0.38
N PHE A 254 -8.80 6.03 -0.12
CA PHE A 254 -8.41 6.73 1.11
C PHE A 254 -9.59 7.32 1.90
N GLY A 255 -10.71 7.60 1.22
CA GLY A 255 -11.92 8.14 1.84
C GLY A 255 -13.21 7.67 1.17
N SER A 256 -14.34 8.00 1.77
CA SER A 256 -15.64 7.59 1.25
C SER A 256 -15.88 8.12 -0.18
N GLY A 257 -16.48 7.26 -1.02
CA GLY A 257 -16.74 7.58 -2.43
C GLY A 257 -15.51 7.53 -3.34
N SER A 258 -14.43 6.85 -2.94
CA SER A 258 -13.27 6.60 -3.82
C SER A 258 -13.67 5.80 -5.06
N TYR A 259 -12.99 6.05 -6.18
CA TYR A 259 -13.06 5.31 -7.43
C TYR A 259 -11.75 5.47 -8.21
N PRO A 260 -11.47 4.72 -9.29
CA PRO A 260 -10.20 4.83 -10.02
C PRO A 260 -9.87 6.28 -10.42
N GLY A 261 -8.75 6.80 -9.89
CA GLY A 261 -8.29 8.17 -10.11
C GLY A 261 -8.79 9.21 -9.08
N TYR A 262 -9.69 8.86 -8.17
CA TYR A 262 -10.16 9.73 -7.10
C TYR A 262 -9.96 9.07 -5.72
N PRO A 263 -9.14 9.65 -4.82
CA PRO A 263 -8.79 9.05 -3.53
C PRO A 263 -9.96 9.01 -2.52
N GLY A 264 -11.13 9.56 -2.88
CA GLY A 264 -12.28 9.70 -1.99
C GLY A 264 -12.28 11.02 -1.24
N ARG A 265 -13.36 11.24 -0.48
CA ARG A 265 -13.50 12.42 0.38
C ARG A 265 -12.67 12.24 1.64
N VAL A 266 -11.68 13.10 1.82
CA VAL A 266 -10.78 13.12 2.98
C VAL A 266 -10.94 14.43 3.75
N LEU A 267 -10.35 14.51 4.95
CA LEU A 267 -10.33 15.74 5.73
C LEU A 267 -9.30 16.71 5.15
N VAL A 268 -9.57 18.01 5.30
CA VAL A 268 -8.67 19.08 4.87
C VAL A 268 -8.42 20.00 6.06
N ASP A 269 -7.15 20.26 6.36
CA ASP A 269 -6.78 21.28 7.33
C ASP A 269 -7.02 22.67 6.74
N LYS A 270 -7.83 23.48 7.43
CA LYS A 270 -8.27 24.79 6.92
C LYS A 270 -7.15 25.81 6.80
N ALA A 271 -6.07 25.68 7.57
CA ALA A 271 -4.98 26.66 7.59
C ALA A 271 -3.94 26.38 6.50
N THR A 272 -3.68 25.11 6.21
CA THR A 272 -2.59 24.66 5.31
C THR A 272 -3.08 24.06 4.00
N GLY A 273 -4.36 23.67 3.91
CA GLY A 273 -4.89 22.89 2.80
C GLY A 273 -4.47 21.41 2.81
N ALA A 274 -3.67 20.99 3.80
CA ALA A 274 -3.22 19.61 3.96
C ALA A 274 -4.38 18.63 3.99
N SER A 275 -4.30 17.58 3.17
CA SER A 275 -5.31 16.53 3.09
C SER A 275 -4.89 15.31 3.92
N TYR A 276 -5.78 14.83 4.77
CA TYR A 276 -5.51 13.74 5.71
C TYR A 276 -6.78 12.96 6.04
N ASN A 277 -6.64 11.79 6.65
CA ASN A 277 -7.77 11.03 7.18
C ASN A 277 -7.49 10.43 8.57
N ALA A 278 -6.31 10.69 9.13
CA ALA A 278 -5.90 10.15 10.41
C ALA A 278 -5.05 11.16 11.21
N HIS A 279 -5.39 11.34 12.47
CA HIS A 279 -4.52 11.97 13.47
C HIS A 279 -3.45 10.99 13.96
N GLY A 280 -2.26 11.51 14.23
CA GLY A 280 -1.16 10.79 14.87
C GLY A 280 -0.58 11.52 16.07
N ALA A 281 0.51 10.98 16.60
CA ALA A 281 1.29 11.53 17.70
C ALA A 281 1.89 12.90 17.33
N ASN A 282 2.23 13.69 18.34
CA ASN A 282 2.92 14.98 18.20
C ASN A 282 2.21 15.98 17.26
N GLY A 283 0.88 15.90 17.16
CA GLY A 283 0.07 16.77 16.30
C GLY A 283 0.18 16.46 14.80
N ARG A 284 0.85 15.36 14.43
CA ARG A 284 0.99 14.92 13.05
C ARG A 284 -0.35 14.49 12.47
N ARG A 285 -0.48 14.66 11.16
CA ARG A 285 -1.61 14.17 10.37
C ARG A 285 -1.10 13.27 9.27
N TYR A 286 -1.89 12.27 8.92
CA TYR A 286 -1.52 11.26 7.96
C TYR A 286 -2.68 10.94 7.04
N LEU A 287 -2.35 10.50 5.84
CA LEU A 287 -3.26 9.83 4.94
C LEU A 287 -2.91 8.34 4.95
N VAL A 288 -3.81 7.50 5.46
CA VAL A 288 -3.66 6.04 5.45
C VAL A 288 -4.65 5.41 4.46
N PRO A 289 -4.23 4.40 3.69
CA PRO A 289 -5.10 3.73 2.72
C PRO A 289 -6.22 2.95 3.42
N ALA A 290 -7.30 2.66 2.71
CA ALA A 290 -8.32 1.76 3.19
C ALA A 290 -7.73 0.38 3.47
N MET A 291 -8.28 -0.31 4.47
CA MET A 291 -7.92 -1.68 4.79
C MET A 291 -9.13 -2.57 4.53
N TRP A 292 -8.91 -3.72 3.92
CA TRP A 292 -9.92 -4.76 3.78
C TRP A 292 -10.41 -5.16 5.16
N ASP A 293 -11.72 -5.02 5.38
CA ASP A 293 -12.37 -5.42 6.62
C ASP A 293 -12.98 -6.81 6.42
N PRO A 294 -12.40 -7.88 7.00
CA PRO A 294 -12.89 -9.24 6.79
C PRO A 294 -14.27 -9.50 7.41
N GLN A 295 -14.82 -8.58 8.21
CA GLN A 295 -16.17 -8.72 8.77
C GLN A 295 -17.25 -8.18 7.83
N THR A 296 -16.95 -7.09 7.11
CA THR A 296 -17.89 -6.47 6.17
C THR A 296 -17.62 -6.86 4.72
N SER A 297 -16.47 -7.50 4.45
CA SER A 297 -15.99 -7.83 3.10
C SER A 297 -15.96 -6.60 2.19
N THR A 298 -15.44 -5.48 2.71
CA THR A 298 -15.30 -4.22 2.00
C THR A 298 -13.98 -3.53 2.34
N CYS A 299 -13.52 -2.66 1.44
CA CYS A 299 -12.42 -1.73 1.74
C CYS A 299 -12.91 -0.63 2.67
N LYS A 300 -12.48 -0.68 3.94
CA LYS A 300 -12.90 0.25 4.98
C LYS A 300 -11.99 1.48 5.02
N THR A 301 -12.59 2.65 4.90
CA THR A 301 -11.94 3.96 5.11
C THR A 301 -12.18 4.47 6.53
N LEU A 302 -11.36 5.44 6.98
CA LEU A 302 -11.57 6.15 8.25
C LEU A 302 -12.64 7.25 8.15
N VAL A 303 -12.89 7.74 6.93
CA VAL A 303 -13.75 8.89 6.58
C VAL A 303 -14.49 8.63 5.27
#